data_AF-A0A7C9E446-F1
#
_entry.id   AF-A0A7C9E446-F1
#
_cell.length_a   1.000
_cell.length_b   1.000
_cell.length_c   1.000
_cell.angle_alpha   90.00
_cell.angle_beta   90.00
_cell.angle_gamma   90.00
#
_symmetry.space_group_name_H-M   'P 1'
#
loop_
_entity.id
_entity.type
_entity.pdbx_description
1 polymer ?
#
loop_
_entity_poly.entity_id
_entity_poly.type
_entity_poly.pdbx_seq_one_letter_code
_entity_poly.pdbx_strand_id
1 'polypeptide(L)'
;AFLKSFKVMDKELKSHPTLDCFCSGSTAATIVKQGSNLFMGYIGDSRAIMGSRDSNDAFLAIQLTVDLKPDLPREAERIKQCKGRVFALQDEPEVSRVWLPFDDAPGLAMA
;
A
#
# COMPACT_ATOMS: atom_id res chain seq x y z
N ALA A 1 12.12 -11.08 -5.51
CA ALA A 1 12.77 -9.83 -5.99
C ALA A 1 12.11 -8.58 -5.39
N PHE A 2 10.83 -8.28 -5.71
CA PHE A 2 10.14 -7.06 -5.25
C PHE A 2 10.24 -6.78 -3.74
N LEU A 3 9.94 -7.76 -2.88
CA LEU A 3 10.03 -7.57 -1.42
C LEU A 3 11.42 -7.11 -0.98
N LYS A 4 12.49 -7.68 -1.56
CA LYS A 4 13.86 -7.28 -1.26
C LYS A 4 14.13 -5.88 -1.80
N SER A 5 13.70 -5.57 -3.02
CA SER A 5 13.86 -4.25 -3.62
C SER A 5 13.16 -3.15 -2.82
N PHE A 6 11.91 -3.36 -2.39
CA PHE A 6 11.19 -2.41 -1.56
C PHE A 6 11.88 -2.18 -0.21
N LYS A 7 12.34 -3.25 0.45
CA LYS A 7 13.09 -3.13 1.71
C LYS A 7 14.43 -2.39 1.54
N VAL A 8 15.13 -2.62 0.44
CA VAL A 8 16.40 -1.93 0.14
C VAL A 8 16.14 -0.45 -0.10
N MET A 9 15.15 -0.11 -0.94
CA MET A 9 14.78 1.28 -1.24
C MET A 9 14.32 2.03 0.02
N ASP A 10 13.46 1.43 0.84
CA ASP A 10 13.00 2.03 2.12
C ASP A 10 14.18 2.34 3.06
N LYS A 11 15.14 1.41 3.15
CA LYS A 11 16.36 1.62 3.93
C LYS A 11 17.24 2.73 3.36
N GLU A 12 17.42 2.76 2.04
CA GLU A 12 18.21 3.79 1.36
C GLU A 12 17.62 5.18 1.58
N LEU A 13 16.31 5.35 1.38
CA LEU A 13 15.57 6.60 1.64
C LEU A 13 15.77 7.06 3.08
N LYS A 14 15.58 6.17 4.05
CA LYS A 14 15.77 6.47 5.48
C LYS A 14 17.20 6.90 5.83
N SER A 15 18.19 6.38 5.12
CA SER A 15 19.62 6.67 5.37
C SER A 15 20.15 7.87 4.58
N HIS A 16 19.34 8.47 3.71
CA HIS A 16 19.79 9.51 2.82
C HIS A 16 20.06 10.82 3.60
N PRO A 17 21.27 11.41 3.54
CA PRO A 17 21.69 12.46 4.47
C PRO A 17 20.93 13.79 4.35
N THR A 18 20.27 14.01 3.20
CA THR A 18 19.56 15.25 2.89
C THR A 18 18.04 15.09 2.77
N LEU A 19 17.50 13.87 2.94
CA LEU A 19 16.06 13.64 2.83
C LEU A 19 15.49 13.44 4.25
N ASP A 20 14.62 14.34 4.67
CA ASP A 20 13.76 14.11 5.83
C ASP A 20 12.47 13.45 5.37
N CYS A 21 12.36 12.14 5.61
CA CYS A 21 11.17 11.36 5.30
C CYS A 21 10.32 11.01 6.52
N PHE A 22 10.60 11.59 7.70
CA PHE A 22 10.04 11.13 8.98
C PHE A 22 8.50 11.13 9.02
N CYS A 23 7.86 12.21 8.56
CA CYS A 23 6.40 12.33 8.45
C CYS A 23 5.89 12.20 7.00
N SER A 24 6.76 11.81 6.08
CA SER A 24 6.37 11.58 4.68
C SER A 24 6.03 10.11 4.44
N GLY A 25 5.35 9.83 3.34
CA GLY A 25 5.05 8.47 2.91
C GLY A 25 4.80 8.45 1.41
N SER A 26 4.98 7.28 0.81
CA SER A 26 4.65 7.05 -0.58
C SER A 26 4.16 5.62 -0.76
N THR A 27 3.28 5.43 -1.72
CA THR A 27 2.85 4.12 -2.20
C THR A 27 3.81 3.61 -3.26
N ALA A 28 3.72 2.33 -3.60
CA ALA A 28 4.40 1.80 -4.77
C ALA A 28 3.55 0.72 -5.43
N ALA A 29 3.40 0.80 -6.75
CA ALA A 29 2.90 -0.29 -7.58
C ALA A 29 3.92 -0.53 -8.69
N THR A 30 4.56 -1.69 -8.69
CA THR A 30 5.61 -2.03 -9.66
C THR A 30 5.19 -3.25 -10.47
N ILE A 31 5.29 -3.13 -11.79
CA ILE A 31 4.94 -4.18 -12.74
C ILE A 31 6.13 -4.40 -13.68
N VAL A 32 6.54 -5.65 -13.85
CA VAL A 32 7.59 -6.07 -14.80
C VAL A 32 6.98 -7.07 -15.77
N LYS A 33 6.92 -6.70 -17.05
CA LYS A 33 6.49 -7.58 -18.13
C LYS A 33 7.70 -8.24 -18.78
N GLN A 34 7.72 -9.57 -18.83
CA GLN A 34 8.76 -10.34 -19.52
C GLN A 34 8.11 -11.39 -20.43
N GLY A 35 8.14 -11.14 -21.75
CA GLY A 35 7.41 -11.97 -22.71
C GLY A 35 5.90 -11.95 -22.42
N SER A 36 5.32 -13.11 -22.19
CA SER A 36 3.92 -13.31 -21.79
C SER A 36 3.68 -13.22 -20.27
N ASN A 37 4.74 -13.16 -19.46
CA ASN A 37 4.63 -13.11 -18.01
C ASN A 37 4.52 -11.68 -17.50
N LEU A 38 3.66 -11.48 -16.51
CA LEU A 38 3.52 -10.23 -15.77
C LEU A 38 3.85 -10.49 -14.30
N PHE A 39 4.89 -9.84 -13.79
CA PHE A 39 5.26 -9.92 -12.37
C PHE A 39 4.94 -8.60 -11.69
N MET A 40 4.41 -8.66 -10.48
CA MET A 40 3.97 -7.47 -9.77
C MET A 40 4.29 -7.50 -8.28
N GLY A 41 4.49 -6.31 -7.72
CA GLY A 41 4.58 -6.08 -6.28
C GLY A 41 4.07 -4.68 -5.97
N TYR A 42 3.35 -4.52 -4.87
CA TYR A 42 2.77 -3.24 -4.48
C TYR A 42 2.68 -3.09 -2.97
N ILE A 43 2.68 -1.84 -2.49
CA ILE A 43 2.48 -1.42 -1.11
C ILE A 43 1.66 -0.12 -1.14
N GLY A 44 0.60 -0.08 -0.34
CA GLY A 44 -0.31 1.06 -0.25
C GLY A 44 -1.62 0.85 -1.01
N ASP A 45 -2.24 1.94 -1.43
CA ASP A 45 -3.57 2.02 -2.04
C ASP A 45 -3.54 2.45 -3.52
N SER A 46 -2.35 2.61 -4.10
CA SER A 46 -2.24 2.82 -5.55
C SER A 46 -2.71 1.60 -6.31
N ARG A 47 -3.65 1.82 -7.23
CA ARG A 47 -4.38 0.74 -7.91
C ARG A 47 -3.88 0.50 -9.33
N ALA A 48 -3.72 -0.76 -9.70
CA ALA A 48 -3.50 -1.20 -11.07
C ALA A 48 -4.66 -2.06 -11.59
N ILE A 49 -5.14 -1.74 -12.78
CA ILE A 49 -6.20 -2.45 -13.50
C ILE A 49 -5.70 -2.72 -14.92
N MET A 50 -5.82 -3.97 -15.37
CA MET A 50 -5.46 -4.37 -16.72
C MET A 50 -6.68 -4.38 -17.61
N GLY A 51 -6.63 -3.62 -18.70
CA GLY A 51 -7.58 -3.76 -19.80
C GLY A 51 -7.25 -5.02 -20.60
N SER A 52 -8.22 -5.92 -20.71
CA SER A 52 -8.16 -7.12 -21.56
C SER A 52 -9.36 -7.15 -22.49
N ARG A 53 -9.37 -8.09 -23.43
CA ARG A 53 -10.55 -8.43 -24.21
C ARG A 53 -10.99 -9.86 -23.92
N ASP A 54 -12.29 -10.09 -23.94
CA ASP A 54 -12.86 -11.43 -23.88
C ASP A 54 -12.88 -12.08 -25.27
N SER A 55 -13.49 -13.27 -25.39
CA SER A 55 -13.64 -13.97 -26.66
C SER A 55 -14.55 -13.26 -27.68
N ASN A 56 -15.36 -12.30 -27.23
CA ASN A 56 -16.29 -11.51 -28.05
C ASN A 56 -15.71 -10.12 -28.40
N ASP A 57 -14.41 -9.92 -28.18
CA ASP A 57 -13.72 -8.62 -28.33
C ASP A 57 -14.24 -7.53 -27.37
N ALA A 58 -15.04 -7.88 -26.35
CA ALA A 58 -15.54 -6.93 -25.37
C ALA A 58 -14.43 -6.56 -24.36
N PHE A 59 -14.37 -5.28 -23.98
CA PHE A 59 -13.40 -4.80 -23.00
C PHE A 59 -13.71 -5.34 -21.60
N LEU A 60 -12.70 -5.93 -20.97
CA LEU A 60 -12.72 -6.40 -19.59
C LEU A 60 -11.70 -5.63 -18.76
N ALA A 61 -12.11 -5.16 -17.58
CA ALA A 61 -11.23 -4.58 -16.58
C ALA A 61 -10.86 -5.65 -15.55
N ILE A 62 -9.58 -6.04 -15.51
CA ILE A 62 -9.06 -7.04 -14.58
C ILE A 62 -8.30 -6.31 -13.48
N GLN A 63 -8.83 -6.30 -12.26
CA GLN A 63 -8.15 -5.71 -11.12
C GLN A 63 -6.91 -6.54 -10.75
N LEU A 64 -5.75 -5.89 -10.74
CA LEU A 64 -4.48 -6.55 -10.41
C LEU A 64 -4.11 -6.38 -8.94
N THR A 65 -4.44 -5.24 -8.33
CA THR A 65 -4.07 -4.89 -6.95
C THR A 65 -5.30 -4.77 -6.06
N VAL A 66 -5.14 -5.03 -4.77
CA VAL A 66 -6.13 -4.72 -3.74
C VAL A 66 -5.51 -3.70 -2.81
N ASP A 67 -6.17 -2.56 -2.61
CA ASP A 67 -5.67 -1.49 -1.75
C ASP A 67 -5.44 -2.01 -0.33
N LEU A 68 -4.29 -1.69 0.27
CA LEU A 68 -3.93 -2.17 1.60
C LEU A 68 -4.53 -1.29 2.71
N LYS A 69 -5.86 -1.17 2.78
CA LYS A 69 -6.52 -0.30 3.79
C LYS A 69 -6.33 -0.81 5.23
N PRO A 70 -6.22 0.08 6.23
CA PRO A 70 -5.93 -0.33 7.62
C PRO A 70 -7.00 -1.22 8.26
N ASP A 71 -8.24 -1.06 7.82
CA ASP A 71 -9.45 -1.72 8.33
C ASP A 71 -9.75 -3.05 7.65
N LEU A 72 -9.03 -3.41 6.58
CA LEU A 72 -9.13 -4.75 6.02
C LEU A 72 -8.77 -5.78 7.09
N PRO A 73 -9.54 -6.87 7.28
CA PRO A 73 -9.35 -7.78 8.42
C PRO A 73 -7.91 -8.29 8.58
N ARG A 74 -7.22 -8.59 7.47
CA ARG A 74 -5.83 -9.06 7.48
C ARG A 74 -4.84 -7.96 7.86
N GLU A 75 -5.04 -6.74 7.37
CA GLU A 75 -4.16 -5.61 7.67
C GLU A 75 -4.38 -5.11 9.10
N ALA A 76 -5.63 -5.00 9.55
CA ALA A 76 -5.97 -4.66 10.92
C ALA A 76 -5.33 -5.63 11.93
N GLU A 77 -5.39 -6.93 11.65
CA GLU A 77 -4.75 -7.96 12.48
C GLU A 77 -3.22 -7.81 12.48
N ARG A 78 -2.61 -7.63 11.30
CA ARG A 78 -1.16 -7.39 11.18
C ARG A 78 -0.72 -6.15 11.96
N ILE A 79 -1.48 -5.06 11.89
CA ILE A 79 -1.20 -3.81 12.61
C ILE A 79 -1.28 -4.04 14.13
N LYS A 80 -2.32 -4.72 14.62
CA LYS A 80 -2.49 -5.05 16.04
C LYS A 80 -1.38 -5.95 16.57
N GLN A 81 -0.95 -6.95 15.80
CA GLN A 81 0.19 -7.82 16.16
C GLN A 81 1.50 -7.02 16.29
N CYS A 82 1.64 -5.97 15.48
CA CYS A 82 2.73 -4.99 15.58
C CYS A 82 2.51 -3.90 16.66
N LYS A 83 1.51 -4.08 17.54
CA LYS A 83 1.10 -3.14 18.60
C LYS A 83 0.53 -1.80 18.12
N GLY A 84 0.31 -1.64 16.82
CA GLY A 84 -0.37 -0.46 16.28
C GLY A 84 -1.86 -0.47 16.58
N ARG A 85 -2.52 0.67 16.34
CA ARG A 85 -3.97 0.82 16.50
C ARG A 85 -4.60 1.23 15.17
N VAL A 86 -5.86 0.86 14.98
CA VAL A 86 -6.66 1.22 13.81
C VAL A 86 -7.98 1.82 14.27
N PHE A 87 -8.22 3.07 13.89
CA PHE A 87 -9.49 3.76 14.07
C PHE A 87 -9.55 5.01 13.19
N ALA A 88 -10.75 5.51 12.95
CA ALA A 88 -11.00 6.75 12.22
C ALA A 88 -11.06 7.95 13.18
N LEU A 89 -10.79 9.15 12.67
CA LEU A 89 -11.03 10.38 13.45
C LEU A 89 -12.53 10.61 13.61
N GLN A 90 -12.93 11.27 14.70
CA GLN A 90 -14.35 11.56 14.95
C GLN A 90 -14.98 12.40 13.84
N ASP A 91 -14.22 13.35 13.29
CA ASP A 91 -14.67 14.24 12.20
C ASP A 91 -14.55 13.58 10.81
N GLU A 92 -13.88 12.43 10.69
CA GLU A 92 -13.68 11.69 9.43
C GLU A 92 -13.94 10.18 9.63
N PRO A 93 -15.18 9.77 9.97
CA PRO A 93 -15.48 8.40 10.40
C PRO A 93 -15.25 7.33 9.30
N GLU A 94 -15.23 7.74 8.04
CA GLU A 94 -15.01 6.85 6.88
C GLU A 94 -13.50 6.61 6.60
N VAL A 95 -12.60 7.35 7.26
CA VAL A 95 -11.16 7.30 7.00
C VAL A 95 -10.44 6.54 8.11
N SER A 96 -10.28 5.23 7.92
CA SER A 96 -9.48 4.42 8.82
C SER A 96 -7.99 4.79 8.75
N ARG A 97 -7.36 4.93 9.93
CA ARG A 97 -5.96 5.35 10.08
C ARG A 97 -5.16 4.37 10.92
N VAL A 98 -3.86 4.30 10.66
CA VAL A 98 -2.88 3.59 11.49
C VAL A 98 -2.26 4.55 12.49
N TRP A 99 -2.22 4.13 13.75
CA TRP A 99 -1.70 4.92 14.87
C TRP A 99 -0.62 4.15 15.64
N LEU A 100 0.28 4.91 16.27
CA LEU A 100 1.26 4.36 17.20
C LEU A 100 0.57 3.72 18.42
N PRO A 101 1.25 2.80 19.15
CA PRO A 101 0.65 2.08 20.26
C PRO A 101 0.10 2.97 21.38
N PHE A 102 0.75 4.11 21.63
CA PHE A 102 0.46 4.99 22.77
C PHE A 102 0.12 6.42 22.38
N ASP A 103 0.30 6.78 21.09
CA ASP A 103 0.13 8.15 20.59
C ASP A 103 -0.80 8.16 19.39
N ASP A 104 -1.71 9.14 19.36
CA ASP A 104 -2.57 9.43 18.21
C ASP A 104 -1.79 10.21 17.13
N ALA A 105 -0.65 9.63 16.74
CA ALA A 105 0.23 10.10 15.68
C ALA A 105 0.87 8.90 14.95
N PRO A 106 1.32 9.07 13.69
CA PRO A 106 1.03 10.21 12.81
C PRO A 106 -0.40 10.17 12.22
N GLY A 107 -1.13 9.06 12.36
CA GLY A 107 -2.47 8.90 11.79
C GLY A 107 -2.45 8.62 10.29
N LEU A 108 -1.66 7.64 9.86
CA LEU A 108 -1.50 7.28 8.44
C LEU A 108 -2.81 6.73 7.88
N ALA A 109 -3.45 7.50 6.99
CA ALA A 109 -4.61 7.06 6.22
C ALA A 109 -4.16 6.50 4.86
N MET A 110 -4.97 5.60 4.31
CA MET A 110 -4.87 5.16 2.92
C MET A 110 -6.24 5.45 2.25
N ALA A 111 -6.23 6.20 1.14
CA ALA A 111 -7.38 6.83 0.47
C ALA A 111 -7.88 6.06 -0.76
#